data_AF-A0A0S8G1E0-F1
#
_entry.id   AF-A0A0S8G1E0-F1
#
_cell.length_a   1.000
_cell.length_b   1.000
_cell.length_c   1.000
_cell.angle_alpha   90.00
_cell.angle_beta   90.00
_cell.angle_gamma   90.00
#
_symmetry.space_group_name_H-M   'P 1'
#
loop_
_entity.id
_entity.type
_entity.pdbx_description
1 polymer ?
#
loop_
_entity_poly.entity_id
_entity_poly.type
_entity_poly.pdbx_seq_one_letter_code
_entity_poly.pdbx_strand_id
1 'polypeptide(L)'
;MIFEMATRMKLRFETEKGVLSAEDIWDLPLTSANGVSLDGMARQYNRKLKEGREESFVERPKPDPMMAETELRFELIKRVIEVRLNERDRAKKAKERKERKEKILAIMAEKQDESLKKASMSKLQKMLDELDD
;
A
#
# COMPACT_ATOMS: atom_id res chain seq x y z
N MET A 1 0.63 -18.20 -4.25
CA MET A 1 0.87 -18.85 -5.56
C MET A 1 0.46 -17.98 -6.75
N ILE A 2 -0.39 -16.96 -6.60
CA ILE A 2 -0.88 -16.17 -7.74
C ILE A 2 0.21 -15.53 -8.62
N PHE A 3 1.25 -14.95 -8.04
CA PHE A 3 2.36 -14.36 -8.79
C PHE A 3 3.20 -15.40 -9.54
N GLU A 4 3.36 -16.60 -8.97
CA GLU A 4 4.06 -17.71 -9.62
C GLU A 4 3.29 -18.19 -10.85
N MET A 5 1.97 -18.32 -10.73
CA MET A 5 1.11 -18.68 -11.87
C MET A 5 1.14 -17.60 -12.96
N ALA A 6 0.96 -16.34 -12.57
CA ALA A 6 0.95 -15.21 -13.52
C ALA A 6 2.27 -15.08 -14.29
N THR A 7 3.41 -15.28 -13.62
CA THR A 7 4.74 -15.19 -14.26
C THR A 7 5.01 -16.40 -15.16
N ARG A 8 4.68 -17.63 -14.73
CA ARG A 8 4.82 -18.84 -15.56
C ARG A 8 3.95 -18.79 -16.83
N MET A 9 2.73 -18.28 -16.71
CA MET A 9 1.81 -18.10 -17.83
C MET A 9 2.14 -16.87 -18.69
N LYS A 10 3.11 -16.04 -18.29
CA LYS A 10 3.43 -14.75 -18.91
C LYS A 10 2.18 -13.89 -19.12
N LEU A 11 1.36 -13.79 -18.07
CA LEU A 11 0.05 -13.16 -18.12
C LEU A 11 0.17 -11.72 -18.66
N ARG A 12 -0.76 -11.35 -19.53
CA ARG A 12 -0.83 -10.04 -20.18
C ARG A 12 -2.18 -9.39 -19.93
N PHE A 13 -2.18 -8.08 -19.78
CA PHE A 13 -3.35 -7.27 -19.45
C PHE A 13 -3.58 -6.26 -20.55
N GLU A 14 -4.71 -6.37 -21.23
CA GLU A 14 -5.12 -5.39 -22.23
C GLU A 14 -5.67 -4.14 -21.57
N THR A 15 -5.18 -2.98 -22.01
CA THR A 15 -5.62 -1.67 -21.56
C THR A 15 -5.75 -0.73 -22.74
N GLU A 16 -6.45 0.40 -22.56
CA GLU A 16 -6.58 1.44 -23.58
C GLU A 16 -5.23 2.04 -24.02
N LYS A 17 -4.18 1.88 -23.20
CA LYS A 17 -2.83 2.38 -23.48
C LYS A 17 -1.86 1.32 -23.99
N GLY A 18 -2.37 0.11 -24.27
CA GLY A 18 -1.58 -1.03 -24.74
C GLY A 18 -1.61 -2.21 -23.77
N VAL A 19 -0.72 -3.16 -24.00
CA VAL A 19 -0.64 -4.41 -23.24
C VAL A 19 0.40 -4.28 -22.13
N LEU A 20 0.00 -4.63 -20.91
CA LEU A 20 0.87 -4.63 -19.73
C LEU A 20 1.24 -6.05 -19.32
N SER A 21 2.46 -6.22 -18.81
CA SER A 21 2.89 -7.45 -18.14
C SER A 21 2.37 -7.52 -16.71
N ALA A 22 2.61 -8.64 -16.02
CA ALA A 22 2.29 -8.78 -14.60
C ALA A 22 3.14 -7.85 -13.70
N GLU A 23 4.38 -7.57 -14.12
CA GLU A 23 5.30 -6.65 -13.46
C GLU A 23 4.81 -5.20 -13.59
N ASP A 24 4.42 -4.78 -14.81
CA ASP A 24 3.94 -3.42 -15.08
C ASP A 24 2.71 -3.03 -14.22
N ILE A 25 1.91 -4.02 -13.76
CA ILE A 25 0.77 -3.78 -12.88
C ILE A 25 1.21 -3.12 -11.56
N TRP A 26 2.41 -3.41 -11.05
CA TRP A 26 2.91 -2.82 -9.81
C TRP A 26 3.15 -1.31 -9.90
N ASP A 27 3.43 -0.81 -11.10
CA ASP A 27 3.75 0.59 -11.37
C ASP A 27 2.48 1.43 -11.64
N LEU A 28 1.32 0.79 -11.74
CA LEU A 28 0.06 1.48 -11.92
C LEU A 28 -0.38 2.22 -10.64
N PRO A 29 -0.99 3.40 -10.80
CA PRO A 29 -1.59 4.09 -9.66
C PRO A 29 -2.80 3.31 -9.12
N LEU A 30 -3.03 3.39 -7.81
CA LEU A 30 -4.22 2.79 -7.17
C LEU A 30 -5.51 3.30 -7.81
N THR A 31 -5.59 4.62 -8.05
CA THR A 31 -6.69 5.31 -8.72
C THR A 31 -6.13 6.35 -9.69
N SER A 32 -6.86 6.63 -10.76
CA SER A 32 -6.49 7.67 -11.73
C SER A 32 -7.76 8.30 -12.31
N ALA A 33 -7.72 9.61 -12.56
CA ALA A 33 -8.81 10.32 -13.22
C ALA A 33 -8.73 10.21 -14.75
N ASN A 34 -7.51 10.20 -15.31
CA ASN A 34 -7.27 10.34 -16.75
C ASN A 34 -6.35 9.23 -17.30
N GLY A 35 -6.41 8.03 -16.73
CA GLY A 35 -5.58 6.92 -17.21
C GLY A 35 -5.85 5.57 -16.55
N VAL A 36 -5.06 4.59 -16.98
CA VAL A 36 -5.09 3.23 -16.45
C VAL A 36 -4.72 3.26 -14.97
N SER A 37 -5.50 2.55 -14.16
CA SER A 37 -5.28 2.39 -12.72
C SER A 37 -5.68 0.99 -12.28
N LEU A 38 -5.15 0.57 -11.13
CA LEU A 38 -5.47 -0.72 -10.54
C LEU A 38 -6.97 -0.89 -10.27
N ASP A 39 -7.62 0.14 -9.72
CA ASP A 39 -9.06 0.16 -9.48
C ASP A 39 -9.88 0.12 -10.79
N GLY A 40 -9.45 0.87 -11.82
CA GLY A 40 -10.06 0.81 -13.14
C GLY A 40 -10.01 -0.59 -13.76
N MET A 41 -8.85 -1.23 -13.71
CA MET A 41 -8.67 -2.60 -14.22
C MET A 41 -9.45 -3.61 -13.38
N ALA A 42 -9.45 -3.50 -12.05
CA ALA A 42 -10.23 -4.37 -11.19
C ALA A 42 -11.73 -4.32 -11.54
N ARG A 43 -12.29 -3.13 -11.77
CA ARG A 43 -13.67 -2.99 -12.24
C ARG A 43 -13.90 -3.64 -13.61
N GLN A 44 -12.97 -3.46 -14.54
CA GLN A 44 -13.07 -4.05 -15.88
C GLN A 44 -13.11 -5.58 -15.82
N TYR A 45 -12.16 -6.22 -15.12
CA TYR A 45 -12.13 -7.67 -15.01
C TYR A 45 -13.30 -8.23 -14.20
N ASN A 46 -13.75 -7.51 -13.17
CA ASN A 46 -14.96 -7.88 -12.43
C ASN A 46 -16.22 -7.85 -13.32
N ARG A 47 -16.34 -6.89 -14.25
CA ARG A 47 -17.44 -6.88 -15.23
C ARG A 47 -17.34 -8.06 -16.19
N LYS A 48 -16.17 -8.30 -16.78
CA LYS A 48 -15.93 -9.45 -17.68
C LYS A 48 -16.31 -10.78 -17.01
N LEU A 49 -15.93 -10.96 -15.74
CA LEU A 49 -16.28 -12.16 -14.98
C LEU A 49 -17.78 -12.29 -14.70
N LYS A 50 -18.51 -11.19 -14.56
CA LYS A 50 -19.96 -11.21 -14.37
C LYS A 50 -20.68 -11.51 -15.69
N GLU A 51 -20.27 -10.86 -16.78
CA GLU A 51 -20.81 -11.05 -18.12
C GLU A 51 -20.61 -12.49 -18.61
N GLY A 52 -19.41 -13.06 -18.47
CA GLY A 52 -19.16 -14.45 -18.89
C GLY A 52 -19.81 -15.50 -17.97
N ARG A 53 -20.32 -15.08 -16.80
CA ARG A 53 -21.12 -15.94 -15.90
C ARG A 53 -22.63 -15.81 -16.16
N GLU A 54 -23.07 -15.03 -17.13
CA GLU A 54 -24.49 -15.01 -17.52
C GLU A 54 -24.87 -16.40 -18.03
N GLU A 55 -25.60 -17.12 -17.19
CA GLU A 55 -26.01 -18.50 -17.37
C GLU A 55 -27.00 -18.59 -18.53
N SER A 56 -26.68 -19.37 -19.56
CA SER A 56 -27.72 -19.91 -20.41
C SER A 56 -28.64 -20.75 -19.54
N PHE A 57 -29.90 -20.33 -19.38
CA PHE A 57 -30.91 -21.12 -18.65
C PHE A 57 -31.29 -22.42 -19.37
N VAL A 58 -30.79 -22.60 -20.60
CA VAL A 58 -31.07 -23.75 -21.46
C VAL A 58 -29.83 -24.64 -21.64
N GLU A 59 -28.63 -24.07 -21.69
CA GLU A 59 -27.39 -24.81 -21.91
C GLU A 59 -26.56 -24.91 -20.63
N ARG A 60 -26.07 -26.11 -20.31
CA ARG A 60 -25.18 -26.29 -19.16
C ARG A 60 -23.88 -25.50 -19.37
N PRO A 61 -23.40 -24.75 -18.36
CA PRO A 61 -22.15 -24.01 -18.48
C PRO A 61 -21.00 -24.99 -18.71
N LYS A 62 -20.27 -24.79 -19.82
CA LYS A 62 -19.03 -25.51 -20.10
C LYS A 62 -17.86 -24.81 -19.38
N PRO A 63 -16.82 -25.55 -18.94
CA PRO A 63 -15.61 -24.93 -18.44
C PRO A 63 -15.01 -24.05 -19.55
N ASP A 64 -14.87 -22.76 -19.29
CA ASP A 64 -14.24 -21.81 -20.20
C ASP A 64 -12.82 -21.47 -19.68
N PRO A 65 -11.76 -21.97 -20.34
CA PRO A 65 -10.38 -21.61 -20.00
C PRO A 65 -10.12 -20.10 -19.99
N MET A 66 -10.82 -19.34 -20.84
CA MET A 66 -10.68 -17.89 -20.91
C MET A 66 -11.23 -17.21 -19.64
N MET A 67 -12.27 -17.79 -19.03
CA MET A 67 -12.82 -17.32 -17.75
C MET A 67 -11.86 -17.61 -16.60
N ALA A 68 -11.22 -18.78 -16.60
CA ALA A 68 -10.20 -19.11 -15.59
C ALA A 68 -9.00 -18.15 -15.65
N GLU A 69 -8.52 -17.81 -16.85
CA GLU A 69 -7.45 -16.80 -16.95
C GLU A 69 -7.92 -15.39 -16.58
N THR A 70 -9.18 -15.03 -16.87
CA THR A 70 -9.77 -13.74 -16.48
C THR A 70 -9.85 -13.63 -14.96
N GLU A 71 -10.17 -14.72 -14.28
CA GLU A 71 -10.18 -14.81 -12.82
C GLU A 71 -8.77 -14.66 -12.24
N LEU A 72 -7.78 -15.34 -12.82
CA LEU A 72 -6.38 -15.18 -12.42
C LEU A 72 -5.88 -13.74 -12.59
N ARG A 73 -6.23 -13.07 -13.70
CA ARG A 73 -5.92 -11.64 -13.92
C ARG A 73 -6.56 -10.78 -12.84
N PHE A 74 -7.83 -11.01 -12.54
CA PHE A 74 -8.56 -10.25 -11.53
C PHE A 74 -7.97 -10.42 -10.14
N GLU A 75 -7.67 -11.65 -9.74
CA GLU A 75 -7.08 -11.96 -8.45
C GLU A 75 -5.68 -11.35 -8.29
N LEU A 76 -4.86 -11.34 -9.37
CA LEU A 76 -3.55 -10.70 -9.34
C LEU A 76 -3.69 -9.20 -9.05
N ILE A 77 -4.59 -8.52 -9.77
CA ILE A 77 -4.85 -7.10 -9.57
C ILE A 77 -5.31 -6.82 -8.14
N LYS A 78 -6.25 -7.62 -7.61
CA LYS A 78 -6.70 -7.49 -6.21
C LYS A 78 -5.54 -7.64 -5.23
N ARG A 79 -4.67 -8.62 -5.45
CA ARG A 79 -3.52 -8.86 -4.59
C ARG A 79 -2.54 -7.69 -4.61
N VAL A 80 -2.26 -7.12 -5.80
CA VAL A 80 -1.41 -5.93 -5.92
C VAL A 80 -2.04 -4.73 -5.21
N ILE A 81 -3.35 -4.48 -5.39
CA ILE A 81 -4.07 -3.41 -4.69
C ILE A 81 -3.90 -3.55 -3.17
N GLU A 82 -4.13 -4.74 -2.63
CA GLU A 82 -4.02 -5.01 -1.20
C GLU A 82 -2.60 -4.71 -0.68
N VAL A 83 -1.57 -5.20 -1.38
CA VAL A 83 -0.17 -4.94 -1.00
C VAL A 83 0.14 -3.45 -1.02
N ARG A 84 -0.25 -2.75 -2.09
CA ARG A 84 0.03 -1.32 -2.29
C ARG A 84 -0.70 -0.43 -1.29
N LEU A 85 -1.94 -0.78 -0.92
CA LEU A 85 -2.67 -0.10 0.16
C LEU A 85 -1.95 -0.28 1.50
N ASN A 86 -1.53 -1.51 1.81
CA ASN A 86 -0.78 -1.80 3.04
C ASN A 86 0.56 -1.06 3.10
N GLU A 87 1.31 -0.99 1.99
CA GLU A 87 2.54 -0.21 1.88
C GLU A 87 2.32 1.28 2.12
N ARG A 88 1.33 1.87 1.44
CA ARG A 88 0.94 3.27 1.61
C ARG A 88 0.59 3.58 3.07
N ASP A 89 -0.22 2.73 3.69
CA ASP A 89 -0.68 2.94 5.06
C ASP A 89 0.46 2.78 6.07
N ARG A 90 1.40 1.84 5.84
CA ARG A 90 2.63 1.71 6.63
C ARG A 90 3.52 2.94 6.49
N ALA A 91 3.73 3.44 5.28
CA ALA A 91 4.52 4.63 5.02
C ALA A 91 3.93 5.87 5.71
N LYS A 92 2.59 6.04 5.62
CA LYS A 92 1.87 7.11 6.32
C LYS A 92 2.06 7.04 7.83
N LYS A 93 1.85 5.86 8.43
CA LYS A 93 2.04 5.64 9.88
C LYS A 93 3.48 5.89 10.32
N ALA A 94 4.47 5.47 9.51
CA ALA A 94 5.88 5.70 9.81
C ALA A 94 6.22 7.19 9.81
N LYS A 95 5.70 7.95 8.84
CA LYS A 95 5.85 9.41 8.77
C LYS A 95 5.21 10.10 9.98
N GLU A 96 3.95 9.77 10.29
CA GLU A 96 3.25 10.32 11.46
C GLU A 96 3.98 10.01 12.77
N ARG A 97 4.51 8.79 12.92
CA ARG A 97 5.29 8.39 14.11
C ARG A 97 6.59 9.18 14.21
N LYS A 98 7.28 9.40 13.09
CA LYS A 98 8.52 10.20 13.04
C LYS A 98 8.24 11.65 13.46
N GLU A 99 7.25 12.29 12.84
CA GLU A 99 6.86 13.67 13.16
C GLU A 99 6.43 13.83 14.63
N ARG A 100 5.65 12.89 15.16
CA ARG A 100 5.27 12.89 16.59
C ARG A 100 6.47 12.71 17.50
N LYS A 101 7.39 11.81 17.17
CA LYS A 101 8.61 11.58 17.96
C LYS A 101 9.47 12.85 18.01
N GLU A 102 9.67 13.50 16.87
CA GLU A 102 10.45 14.75 16.78
C GLU A 102 9.82 15.86 17.64
N LYS A 103 8.49 16.03 17.58
CA LYS A 103 7.78 17.00 18.43
C LYS A 103 7.92 16.69 19.92
N ILE A 104 7.79 15.42 20.31
CA ILE A 104 7.93 15.02 21.72
C ILE A 104 9.35 15.30 22.22
N LEU A 105 10.37 14.99 21.43
CA LEU A 105 11.77 15.25 21.79
C LEU A 105 12.04 16.75 21.97
N ALA A 106 11.51 17.60 21.08
CA ALA A 106 11.64 19.05 21.22
C ALA A 106 10.99 19.56 22.51
N ILE A 107 9.76 19.14 22.80
CA ILE A 107 9.06 19.53 24.04
C ILE A 107 9.79 19.02 25.29
N MET A 108 10.37 17.82 25.24
CA MET A 108 11.16 17.29 26.35
C MET A 108 12.41 18.14 26.61
N ALA A 109 13.13 18.54 25.55
CA ALA A 109 14.28 19.44 25.68
C ALA A 109 13.87 20.80 26.27
N GLU A 110 12.81 21.41 25.75
CA GLU A 110 12.29 22.68 26.29
C GLU A 110 11.90 22.57 27.77
N LYS A 111 11.24 21.47 28.17
CA LYS A 111 10.88 21.23 29.58
C LYS A 111 12.10 21.01 30.48
N GLN A 112 13.13 20.33 29.98
CA GLN A 112 14.39 20.15 30.70
C GLN A 112 15.06 21.52 30.91
N ASP A 113 15.14 22.34 29.86
CA ASP A 113 15.69 23.70 29.95
C ASP A 113 14.90 24.57 30.91
N GLU A 114 13.56 24.54 30.87
CA GLU A 114 12.73 25.25 31.83
C GLU A 114 12.96 24.78 33.27
N SER A 115 13.09 23.46 33.48
CA SER A 115 13.34 22.90 34.80
C SER A 115 14.72 23.32 35.34
N LEU A 116 15.73 23.38 34.48
CA LEU A 116 17.06 23.88 34.83
C LEU A 116 17.01 25.38 35.16
N LYS A 117 16.31 26.19 34.35
CA LYS A 117 16.12 27.62 34.60
C LYS A 117 15.37 27.91 35.91
N LYS A 118 14.48 27.02 36.34
CA LYS A 118 13.70 27.14 37.59
C LYS A 118 14.44 26.55 38.82
N ALA A 119 15.55 25.85 38.63
CA ALA A 119 16.31 25.26 39.74
C ALA A 119 17.08 26.33 40.53
N SER A 120 17.33 26.08 41.82
CA SER A 120 18.15 26.97 42.65
C SER A 120 19.64 26.83 42.32
N MET A 121 20.42 27.89 42.56
CA MET A 121 21.88 27.88 42.33
C MET A 121 22.61 26.73 43.04
N SER A 122 22.25 26.42 44.29
CA SER A 122 22.84 25.29 45.02
C SER A 122 22.53 23.94 44.36
N LYS A 123 21.34 23.78 43.78
CA LYS A 123 20.97 22.55 43.07
C LYS A 123 21.69 22.43 41.73
N LEU A 124 21.83 23.54 41.01
CA LEU A 124 22.57 23.60 39.75
C LEU A 124 24.06 23.29 39.95
N GLN A 125 24.68 23.80 41.02
CA GLN A 125 26.09 23.51 41.34
C GLN A 125 26.29 22.01 41.63
N LYS A 126 25.43 21.38 42.44
CA LYS A 126 25.50 19.93 42.69
C LYS A 126 25.38 19.09 41.41
N MET A 127 24.48 19.47 40.51
CA MET A 127 24.32 18.79 39.22
C MET A 127 25.52 18.97 38.29
N LEU A 128 26.29 20.05 38.43
CA LEU A 128 27.53 20.28 37.69
C LEU A 128 28.68 19.46 38.29
N ASP A 129 28.83 19.48 39.61
CA ASP A 129 29.89 18.73 40.31
C ASP A 129 29.78 17.22 40.06
N GLU A 130 28.56 16.66 39.94
CA GLU A 130 28.31 15.24 39.58
C GLU A 130 28.76 14.85 38.15
N LEU A 131 29.03 15.82 37.27
CA LEU A 131 29.50 15.59 35.89
C LEU A 131 31.03 15.69 35.75
N ASP A 132 31.70 16.27 36.75
CA ASP A 132 33.14 16.51 36.76
C ASP A 132 33.94 15.43 37.55
N ASP A 133 33.24 14.45 38.15
CA ASP A 133 33.77 13.21 38.77
C ASP A 133 33.75 12.01 37.79
#